data_AF-A0A1H5VUP6-F1
#
_entry.id   AF-A0A1H5VUP6-F1
#
_cell.length_a   1.000
_cell.length_b   1.000
_cell.length_c   1.000
_cell.angle_alpha   90.00
_cell.angle_beta   90.00
_cell.angle_gamma   90.00
#
_symmetry.space_group_name_H-M   'P 1'
#
loop_
_entity.id
_entity.type
_entity.pdbx_description
1 polymer ?
#
loop_
_entity_poly.entity_id
_entity_poly.type
_entity_poly.pdbx_seq_one_letter_code
_entity_poly.pdbx_strand_id
1 'polypeptide(L)' 'MSPDMDSELITITCSYCSVKYEETILRLKYEPRLSCPDCGKYIVINLLDLYTMLESVQKSCKALLKKLTPTSNGKSPH' A
#
# COMPACT_ATOMS: atom_id res chain seq x y z
N MET A 1 15.97 3.83 -2.65
CA MET A 1 15.16 3.66 -1.43
C MET A 1 13.76 3.26 -1.87
N SER A 2 13.28 2.08 -1.48
CA SER A 2 11.85 1.74 -1.67
C SER A 2 11.02 2.66 -0.77
N PRO A 3 9.93 3.26 -1.24
CA PRO A 3 9.01 3.93 -0.33
C PRO A 3 8.49 2.87 0.64
N ASP A 4 8.76 3.08 1.92
CA ASP A 4 8.20 2.28 3.00
C ASP A 4 6.73 2.70 3.16
N MET A 5 5.81 1.81 2.81
CA MET A 5 4.37 2.08 2.86
C MET A 5 3.76 1.65 4.21
N ASP A 6 4.57 1.22 5.17
CA ASP A 6 4.08 0.63 6.42
C ASP A 6 3.25 1.61 7.25
N SER A 7 3.56 2.91 7.16
CA SER A 7 2.80 3.96 7.84
C SER A 7 1.53 4.40 7.11
N GLU A 8 1.32 3.94 5.87
CA GLU A 8 0.16 4.35 5.08
C GLU A 8 -1.12 3.73 5.61
N LEU A 9 -2.18 4.54 5.63
CA LEU A 9 -3.51 4.12 6.03
C LEU A 9 -4.27 3.56 4.82
N ILE A 10 -4.99 2.47 5.05
CA ILE A 10 -5.97 1.94 4.10
C ILE A 10 -7.35 1.98 4.73
N THR A 11 -8.35 2.34 3.92
CA THR A 11 -9.75 2.27 4.34
C THR A 11 -10.26 0.86 4.13
N ILE A 12 -10.75 0.25 5.21
CA ILE A 12 -11.37 -1.06 5.21
C ILE A 12 -12.87 -0.88 5.39
N THR A 13 -13.64 -1.62 4.61
CA THR A 13 -15.10 -1.65 4.73
C THR A 13 -15.51 -2.95 5.41
N CYS A 14 -16.28 -2.85 6.49
CA CYS A 14 -16.81 -4.04 7.13
C CYS A 14 -17.87 -4.72 6.27
N SER A 15 -17.66 -5.99 5.92
CA SER A 15 -18.63 -6.78 5.14
C SER A 15 -19.94 -7.07 5.88
N TYR A 16 -19.99 -6.83 7.20
CA TYR A 16 -21.15 -7.12 8.03
C TYR A 16 -22.01 -5.89 8.34
N CYS A 17 -21.41 -4.76 8.71
CA CYS A 17 -22.15 -3.55 9.05
C CYS A 17 -21.88 -2.36 8.11
N SER A 18 -21.06 -2.56 7.07
CA SER A 18 -20.70 -1.53 6.06
C SER A 18 -19.98 -0.30 6.60
N VAL A 19 -19.65 -0.27 7.90
CA VAL A 19 -18.82 0.79 8.49
C VAL A 19 -17.43 0.76 7.87
N LYS A 20 -16.93 1.95 7.56
CA LYS A 20 -15.57 2.17 7.08
C LYS A 20 -14.69 2.60 8.23
N TYR A 21 -13.48 2.06 8.29
CA TYR A 21 -12.47 2.43 9.28
C TYR A 21 -11.09 2.30 8.65
N GLU A 22 -10.09 2.92 9.27
CA GLU A 22 -8.73 2.97 8.76
C GLU A 22 -7.82 2.02 9.55
N GLU A 23 -6.87 1.39 8.86
CA GLU A 23 -5.79 0.61 9.45
C GLU A 23 -4.48 0.90 8.72
N THR A 24 -3.35 0.70 9.41
CA THR A 24 -2.03 0.83 8.77
C THR A 24 -1.66 -0.44 8.01
N ILE A 25 -0.94 -0.29 6.90
CA ILE A 25 -0.38 -1.44 6.18
C ILE A 25 0.51 -2.28 7.10
N LEU A 26 1.31 -1.64 7.97
CA LEU A 26 2.12 -2.33 8.98
C LEU A 26 1.28 -3.30 9.81
N ARG A 27 0.15 -2.83 10.35
CA ARG A 27 -0.72 -3.66 11.20
C ARG A 27 -1.18 -4.90 10.48
N LEU A 28 -1.59 -4.76 9.21
CA LEU A 28 -2.13 -5.85 8.41
C LEU A 28 -1.09 -6.90 8.05
N LYS A 29 0.17 -6.50 7.86
CA LYS A 29 1.27 -7.44 7.60
C LYS A 29 1.46 -8.43 8.75
N TYR A 30 1.27 -7.98 10.00
CA TYR A 30 1.45 -8.80 11.19
C TYR A 30 0.16 -9.48 11.66
N GLU A 31 -0.98 -8.79 11.57
CA GLU A 31 -2.28 -9.29 12.01
C GLU A 31 -3.35 -9.03 10.93
N PRO A 32 -3.59 -9.99 10.03
CA PRO A 32 -4.59 -9.86 8.97
C PRO A 32 -6.03 -10.08 9.43
N ARG A 33 -6.24 -10.55 10.67
CA ARG A 33 -7.58 -10.71 11.25
C ARG A 33 -7.95 -9.46 12.00
N LEU A 34 -8.90 -8.72 11.45
CA LEU A 34 -9.37 -7.48 12.03
C LEU A 34 -10.71 -7.69 12.69
N SER A 35 -10.86 -7.17 13.91
CA SER A 35 -12.18 -6.99 14.48
C SER A 35 -12.75 -5.66 14.00
N CYS A 36 -13.98 -5.65 13.49
CA CYS A 36 -14.66 -4.41 13.17
C CYS A 36 -14.89 -3.60 14.47
N PRO A 37 -14.48 -2.32 14.52
CA PRO A 37 -14.62 -1.50 15.73
C PRO A 37 -16.09 -1.23 16.12
N ASP A 38 -17.02 -1.38 15.17
CA ASP A 38 -18.43 -1.12 15.37
C ASP A 38 -19.21 -2.39 15.77
N CYS A 39 -19.14 -3.46 14.96
CA CYS A 39 -19.93 -4.67 15.20
C CYS A 39 -19.16 -5.82 15.86
N GLY A 40 -17.86 -5.67 16.10
CA GLY A 40 -17.00 -6.66 16.76
C GLY A 40 -16.74 -7.95 15.96
N LYS A 41 -17.30 -8.07 14.75
CA LYS A 41 -17.10 -9.25 13.90
C LYS A 41 -15.73 -9.23 13.24
N TYR A 42 -15.12 -10.40 13.17
CA TYR A 42 -13.84 -10.57 12.49
C TYR A 42 -13.98 -10.56 10.97
N ILE A 43 -13.09 -9.83 10.33
CA ILE A 43 -12.91 -9.74 8.90
C ILE A 43 -11.49 -10.20 8.57
N VAL A 44 -11.36 -11.00 7.52
CA VAL A 44 -10.06 -11.48 7.05
C VAL A 44 -9.72 -10.71 5.79
N ILE A 45 -8.57 -10.04 5.80
CA ILE A 45 -8.04 -9.38 4.60
C ILE A 45 -7.20 -10.39 3.81
N ASN A 46 -7.40 -10.45 2.50
CA ASN A 46 -6.52 -11.21 1.62
C ASN A 46 -5.19 -10.48 1.46
N LEU A 47 -4.19 -10.90 2.25
CA LEU A 47 -2.85 -10.31 2.19
C LEU A 47 -2.17 -10.46 0.83
N LEU A 48 -2.45 -11.54 0.09
CA LEU A 48 -1.84 -11.77 -1.22
C LEU A 48 -2.26 -10.68 -2.22
N ASP A 49 -3.55 -10.33 -2.22
CA ASP A 49 -4.08 -9.26 -3.06
C ASP A 49 -3.48 -7.90 -2.66
N LEU A 50 -3.39 -7.64 -1.35
CA LEU A 50 -2.78 -6.42 -0.82
C LEU A 50 -1.31 -6.30 -1.27
N TYR A 51 -0.50 -7.34 -1.09
CA TYR A 51 0.90 -7.35 -1.53
C TYR A 51 1.03 -7.15 -3.04
N THR A 52 0.20 -7.82 -3.83
CA THR A 52 0.20 -7.70 -5.30
C THR A 52 -0.11 -6.27 -5.74
N MET A 53 -1.10 -5.63 -5.11
CA MET A 53 -1.45 -4.23 -5.38
C MET A 53 -0.30 -3.29 -5.01
N LEU A 54 0.31 -3.46 -3.84
CA LEU A 54 1.45 -2.65 -3.39
C LEU A 54 2.66 -2.78 -4.31
N GLU A 55 2.99 -4.00 -4.73
CA GLU A 55 4.06 -4.22 -5.71
C GLU A 55 3.78 -3.54 -7.05
N SER A 56 2.53 -3.60 -7.53
CA SER A 56 2.13 -2.95 -8.78
C SER A 56 2.27 -1.43 -8.71
N VAL A 57 1.83 -0.82 -7.61
CA VAL A 57 2.01 0.61 -7.33
C VAL A 57 3.51 0.94 -7.29
N GLN A 58 4.31 0.15 -6.59
CA GLN A 58 5.76 0.38 -6.50
C GLN A 58 6.45 0.30 -7.86
N LYS A 59 6.08 -0.68 -8.71
CA LYS A 59 6.58 -0.81 -10.09
C LYS A 59 6.21 0.41 -10.93
N SER A 60 4.97 0.88 -10.80
CA SER A 60 4.48 2.07 -11.49
C SER A 60 5.23 3.33 -11.06
N CYS A 61 5.44 3.54 -9.76
CA CYS A 61 6.22 4.66 -9.23
C CYS A 61 7.67 4.62 -9.72
N LYS A 62 8.33 3.44 -9.72
CA LYS A 62 9.68 3.27 -10.27
C LYS A 62 9.75 3.62 -11.75
N ALA A 63 8.75 3.22 -12.53
CA ALA A 63 8.68 3.53 -13.96
C ALA A 63 8.47 5.03 -14.21
N LEU A 64 7.61 5.68 -13.42
CA LEU A 64 7.42 7.13 -13.48
C LEU A 64 8.69 7.88 -13.09
N LEU A 65 9.35 7.47 -12.00
CA LEU A 65 10.62 8.07 -11.58
C LEU A 65 11.67 7.98 -12.70
N LYS A 66 11.83 6.82 -13.36
CA LYS A 66 12.74 6.68 -14.51
C LYS A 66 12.45 7.64 -15.66
N LYS A 67 11.18 8.00 -15.89
CA LYS A 67 10.78 8.96 -16.93
C LYS A 67 11.00 10.40 -16.52
N LEU A 68 10.85 10.70 -15.22
CA LEU A 68 10.96 12.04 -14.66
C LEU A 68 12.40 12.43 -14.33
N THR A 69 13.26 11.48 -13.96
CA THR A 69 14.68 11.73 -13.77
C THR A 69 15.31 11.91 -15.15
N PRO A 70 15.76 13.12 -15.52
CA PRO A 70 16.53 13.29 -16.75
C PRO A 70 17.77 12.41 -16.60
N THR A 71 18.05 11.58 -17.60
CA THR A 71 19.41 11.08 -17.77
C THR A 71 20.29 12.31 -17.92
N SER A 72 20.93 12.76 -16.84
CA SER A 72 22.07 13.65 -16.91
C SER A 72 23.24 12.85 -17.51
N ASN A 73 23.11 12.40 -18.75
CA ASN A 73 24.24 12.19 -19.62
C ASN A 73 24.75 13.59 -19.96
N GLY A 74 25.41 14.20 -18.99
CA GLY A 74 26.31 15.32 -19.21
C GLY A 74 27.46 14.83 -20.07
N LYS A 75 27.21 14.73 -21.36
CA LYS A 75 28.24 14.73 -22.39
C LYS A 75 28.88 16.11 -22.27
N SER A 76 30.01 16.21 -21.56
CA SER A 76 30.84 17.41 -21.54
C SER A 76 31.22 17.72 -22.99
N PRO A 77 30.79 18.84 -23.58
CA PRO A 77 31.36 19.31 -24.83
C PRO A 77 32.55 20.19 -24.46
N HIS A 78 33.73 19.71 -24.82
CA HIS A 78 35.04 20.37 -24.69
C HIS A 78 35.66 20.50 -23.30
#